data_AF-D8DWD5-F1
#
_entry.id   AF-D8DWD5-F1
#
_cell.length_a   1.000
_cell.length_b   1.000
_cell.length_c   1.000
_cell.angle_alpha   90.00
_cell.angle_beta   90.00
_cell.angle_gamma   90.00
#
_symmetry.space_group_name_H-M   'P 1'
#
loop_
_entity.id
_entity.type
_entity.pdbx_description
1 polymer ?
#
loop_
_entity_poly.entity_id
_entity_poly.type
_entity_poly.pdbx_seq_one_letter_code
_entity_poly.pdbx_strand_id
1 'polypeptide(L)'
;MGIPVLAQVPDTISFNETWLFKMYRSVNVVPQNVMSANFDDSQWTFQMMPAQWRAIPQKWAKDNVVGVYRGWVKLLPEWANKSTRVMLHVGNSTAPMDIYVNGFKVGITSKYYATMEYDITKYLKKGRNLYTFIMSRWEKGETVLLPGIISPSFIYRLKNGAEPVLSKIPDEVKNGKVKGIPVRIIDRLSVEPPTGWVESPKHTRRTIDLIKRLNYNAVAYNKASSENSFMEACENNGIAVVRAEAPTQECFIDERGQFTDAGLRALHQTQLLEAKLVDASHVQVKISNKDVYKDFKGLDLIWQLYANGHVIDHGSIPADLVHLSSREYAISCKQDEVPVNEELILKMIYQDHKSGDVFGYDLLDLRPYNASDAIAKGEAKTQQYSEMRKPKLIDKEMLEVTCDDYTVTFDKTTGYLTKYTLFNHHYLTGIRPAVSCHLNNITVSKPDKKKPTVVVVHYKGDGDTRDFTMTYSISLSGVLTVSITNNTSIQLDYTPYMDQLEYYAKGDITPIYSRKYNSMVADVKWWEQMEASGYGLRLISKEGFGIIPGKTKTQMTIVPTVKNFALNLFRR
;
A
#
# COMPACT_ATOMS: atom_id res chain seq x y z
N MET A 1 14.09 21.74 18.70
CA MET A 1 14.99 20.58 18.59
C MET A 1 15.84 20.77 17.35
N GLY A 2 17.16 20.69 17.52
CA GLY A 2 18.18 20.54 16.46
C GLY A 2 18.21 21.58 15.34
N ILE A 3 19.00 22.64 15.49
CA ILE A 3 19.65 23.24 14.32
C ILE A 3 20.65 22.17 13.82
N PRO A 4 20.71 21.87 12.51
CA PRO A 4 21.57 20.81 11.98
C PRO A 4 23.02 20.98 12.43
N VAL A 5 23.77 19.88 12.49
CA VAL A 5 25.20 19.78 12.87
C VAL A 5 26.17 20.63 11.99
N LEU A 6 25.67 21.51 11.13
CA LEU A 6 26.46 22.53 10.43
C LEU A 6 26.66 23.82 11.22
N ALA A 7 25.98 23.98 12.37
CA ALA A 7 26.32 25.02 13.33
C ALA A 7 25.81 24.66 14.73
N GLN A 8 26.72 24.71 15.70
CA GLN A 8 26.26 25.04 17.04
C GLN A 8 25.60 26.43 16.95
N VAL A 9 24.39 26.55 17.50
CA VAL A 9 23.49 27.72 17.43
C VAL A 9 24.15 29.11 17.63
N PRO A 10 25.28 29.29 18.35
CA PRO A 10 25.94 30.60 18.43
C PRO A 10 26.58 31.11 17.13
N ASP A 11 26.76 30.25 16.12
CA ASP A 11 27.62 30.52 14.96
C ASP A 11 26.88 30.59 13.61
N THR A 12 25.54 30.74 13.61
CA THR A 12 24.72 30.88 12.38
C THR A 12 23.82 32.11 12.35
N ILE A 13 23.61 32.64 11.14
CA ILE A 13 22.56 33.60 10.82
C ILE A 13 21.72 33.00 9.71
N SER A 14 20.46 32.69 10.03
CA SER A 14 19.52 32.04 9.11
C SER A 14 19.02 33.01 8.04
N PHE A 15 18.81 32.51 6.83
CA PHE A 15 18.08 33.22 5.78
C PHE A 15 16.61 32.80 5.71
N ASN A 16 16.13 32.00 6.69
CA ASN A 16 14.77 31.45 6.70
C ASN A 16 13.72 32.50 7.08
N GLU A 17 13.53 33.46 6.19
CA GLU A 17 12.65 34.59 6.38
C GLU A 17 12.01 34.99 5.04
N THR A 18 11.38 36.16 5.01
CA THR A 18 10.76 36.69 3.81
C THR A 18 11.74 37.58 3.05
N TRP A 19 11.96 37.27 1.78
CA TRP A 19 12.88 37.97 0.90
C TRP A 19 12.13 38.79 -0.15
N LEU A 20 12.71 39.91 -0.60
CA LEU A 20 12.19 40.63 -1.76
C LEU A 20 12.32 39.72 -2.98
N PHE A 21 11.25 39.61 -3.76
CA PHE A 21 11.16 38.71 -4.87
C PHE A 21 10.47 39.36 -6.07
N LYS A 22 11.06 39.15 -7.25
CA LYS A 22 10.46 39.53 -8.52
C LYS A 22 10.76 38.48 -9.58
N MET A 23 9.73 38.16 -10.36
CA MET A 23 9.83 37.23 -11.47
C MET A 23 9.87 37.98 -12.80
N TYR A 24 10.75 37.53 -13.68
CA TYR A 24 10.99 38.03 -15.02
C TYR A 24 10.65 36.94 -16.03
N ARG A 25 10.22 37.34 -17.23
CA ARG A 25 9.77 36.40 -18.27
C ARG A 25 10.91 35.51 -18.80
N SER A 26 12.13 36.03 -18.81
CA SER A 26 13.35 35.31 -19.19
C SER A 26 14.59 36.02 -18.65
N VAL A 27 15.74 35.36 -18.72
CA VAL A 27 17.02 35.93 -18.26
C VAL A 27 17.40 37.22 -19.00
N ASN A 28 17.00 37.36 -20.27
CA ASN A 28 17.35 38.51 -21.12
C ASN A 28 16.71 39.83 -20.67
N VAL A 29 15.62 39.77 -19.90
CA VAL A 29 14.92 40.96 -19.41
C VAL A 29 15.20 41.25 -17.93
N VAL A 30 16.09 40.48 -17.30
CA VAL A 30 16.58 40.77 -15.95
C VAL A 30 17.53 41.98 -16.02
N PRO A 31 17.31 43.05 -15.25
CA PRO A 31 18.20 44.21 -15.26
C PRO A 31 19.63 43.83 -14.90
N GLN A 32 20.61 44.26 -15.71
CA GLN A 32 22.02 43.90 -15.52
C GLN A 32 22.60 44.37 -14.17
N ASN A 33 22.02 45.40 -13.56
CA ASN A 33 22.44 45.96 -12.27
C ASN A 33 21.59 45.46 -11.08
N VAL A 34 20.77 44.42 -11.26
CA VAL A 34 19.84 43.92 -10.23
C VAL A 34 20.52 43.43 -8.94
N MET A 35 21.83 43.17 -8.95
CA MET A 35 22.63 42.80 -7.77
C MET A 35 23.22 44.02 -7.03
N SER A 36 23.05 45.23 -7.55
CA SER A 36 23.58 46.46 -6.96
C SER A 36 22.81 46.85 -5.70
N ALA A 37 23.53 47.38 -4.71
CA ALA A 37 22.95 47.93 -3.49
C ALA A 37 22.00 49.11 -3.74
N ASN A 38 22.20 49.85 -4.84
CA ASN A 38 21.42 51.05 -5.18
C ASN A 38 20.27 50.75 -6.16
N PHE A 39 20.03 49.48 -6.49
CA PHE A 39 18.93 49.10 -7.36
C PHE A 39 17.58 49.33 -6.65
N ASP A 40 16.62 49.95 -7.33
CA ASP A 40 15.28 50.19 -6.80
C ASP A 40 14.43 48.90 -6.84
N ASP A 41 14.26 48.32 -5.66
CA ASP A 41 13.43 47.15 -5.39
C ASP A 41 12.15 47.48 -4.60
N SER A 42 11.77 48.76 -4.51
CA SER A 42 10.64 49.22 -3.69
C SER A 42 9.29 48.64 -4.10
N GLN A 43 9.12 48.27 -5.37
CA GLN A 43 7.90 47.68 -5.93
C GLN A 43 7.95 46.14 -6.00
N TRP A 44 8.93 45.51 -5.34
CA TRP A 44 9.05 44.05 -5.35
C TRP A 44 8.07 43.41 -4.37
N THR A 45 7.72 42.17 -4.66
CA THR A 45 6.88 41.36 -3.78
C THR A 45 7.73 40.61 -2.76
N PHE A 46 7.08 39.79 -1.93
CA PHE A 46 7.72 39.02 -0.89
C PHE A 46 7.56 37.53 -1.14
N GLN A 47 8.64 36.77 -0.95
CA GLN A 47 8.65 35.32 -1.05
C GLN A 47 9.38 34.75 0.17
N MET A 48 8.77 33.74 0.80
CA MET A 48 9.40 33.01 1.90
C MET A 48 10.56 32.18 1.36
N MET A 49 11.63 32.05 2.14
CA MET A 49 12.71 31.12 1.89
C MET A 49 12.92 30.25 3.14
N PRO A 50 13.11 28.93 3.02
CA PRO A 50 12.86 28.12 1.82
C PRO A 50 11.38 28.08 1.44
N ALA A 51 11.10 28.04 0.14
CA ALA A 51 9.80 27.78 -0.44
C ALA A 51 9.93 27.51 -1.95
N GLN A 52 8.97 26.74 -2.48
CA GLN A 52 8.70 26.78 -3.91
C GLN A 52 7.94 28.05 -4.28
N TRP A 53 8.10 28.48 -5.54
CA TRP A 53 7.34 29.57 -6.11
C TRP A 53 5.86 29.16 -6.15
N ARG A 54 4.98 30.01 -5.62
CA ARG A 54 3.55 29.68 -5.49
C ARG A 54 2.87 29.41 -6.83
N ALA A 55 3.17 30.23 -7.84
CA ALA A 55 2.59 30.09 -9.17
C ALA A 55 3.43 30.84 -10.19
N ILE A 56 3.43 30.32 -11.41
CA ILE A 56 3.88 31.03 -12.60
C ILE A 56 2.62 31.55 -13.30
N PRO A 57 2.52 32.85 -13.66
CA PRO A 57 1.41 33.38 -14.43
C PRO A 57 1.15 32.51 -15.65
N GLN A 58 -0.12 32.18 -15.90
CA GLN A 58 -0.49 31.29 -17.01
C GLN A 58 0.03 31.79 -18.36
N LYS A 59 0.08 33.12 -18.56
CA LYS A 59 0.68 33.76 -19.73
C LYS A 59 2.17 33.44 -19.95
N TRP A 60 2.87 33.01 -18.90
CA TRP A 60 4.29 32.64 -18.91
C TRP A 60 4.51 31.15 -18.69
N ALA A 61 3.47 30.32 -18.81
CA ALA A 61 3.55 28.89 -18.52
C ALA A 61 4.56 28.14 -19.40
N LYS A 62 4.84 28.63 -20.61
CA LYS A 62 5.84 28.07 -21.55
C LYS A 62 7.20 28.78 -21.51
N ASP A 63 7.31 29.87 -20.74
CA ASP A 63 8.55 30.65 -20.67
C ASP A 63 9.51 30.08 -19.61
N ASN A 64 10.82 30.17 -19.87
CA ASN A 64 11.86 29.93 -18.86
C ASN A 64 12.00 31.16 -17.96
N VAL A 65 10.99 31.37 -17.11
CA VAL A 65 10.93 32.51 -16.20
C VAL A 65 12.11 32.52 -15.22
N VAL A 66 12.51 33.71 -14.78
CA VAL A 66 13.62 33.91 -13.84
C VAL A 66 13.11 34.60 -12.59
N GLY A 67 13.30 33.97 -11.44
CA GLY A 67 13.02 34.54 -10.13
C GLY A 67 14.27 35.17 -9.54
N VAL A 68 14.16 36.42 -9.09
CA VAL A 68 15.25 37.13 -8.41
C VAL A 68 14.86 37.37 -6.97
N TYR A 69 15.69 36.92 -6.04
CA TYR A 69 15.58 37.21 -4.62
C TYR A 69 16.60 38.26 -4.21
N ARG A 70 16.20 39.22 -3.38
CA ARG A 70 17.07 40.21 -2.74
C ARG A 70 16.80 40.27 -1.25
N GLY A 71 17.85 40.24 -0.45
CA GLY A 71 17.73 40.26 1.01
C GLY A 71 18.95 40.89 1.67
N TRP A 72 18.70 41.59 2.77
CA TRP A 72 19.70 42.35 3.49
C TRP A 72 19.91 41.78 4.88
N VAL A 73 21.01 41.06 5.07
CA VAL A 73 21.31 40.39 6.34
C VAL A 73 22.33 41.20 7.13
N LYS A 74 22.05 41.45 8.40
CA LYS A 74 22.97 42.17 9.31
C LYS A 74 24.00 41.18 9.84
N LEU A 75 25.26 41.44 9.55
CA LEU A 75 26.38 40.68 10.09
C LEU A 75 26.64 41.08 11.55
N LEU A 76 26.89 40.09 12.40
CA LEU A 76 27.29 40.33 13.79
C LEU A 76 28.65 41.05 13.84
N PRO A 77 28.84 42.08 14.69
CA PRO A 77 30.07 42.87 14.72
C PRO A 77 31.36 42.05 14.84
N GLU A 78 31.31 40.99 15.64
CA GLU A 78 32.42 40.07 15.89
C GLU A 78 32.80 39.22 14.67
N TRP A 79 31.92 39.07 13.67
CA TRP A 79 32.22 38.37 12.41
C TRP A 79 32.84 39.30 11.36
N ALA A 80 32.75 40.61 11.56
CA ALA A 80 33.16 41.60 10.56
C ALA A 80 34.67 41.89 10.55
N ASN A 81 35.49 40.89 10.90
CA ASN A 81 36.95 40.93 10.80
C ASN A 81 37.41 39.92 9.74
N LYS A 82 38.48 40.26 9.00
CA LYS A 82 38.95 39.44 7.87
C LYS A 82 39.59 38.11 8.28
N SER A 83 39.90 37.93 9.56
CA SER A 83 40.43 36.67 10.10
C SER A 83 39.33 35.65 10.40
N THR A 84 38.06 36.07 10.42
CA THR A 84 36.92 35.18 10.61
C THR A 84 36.44 34.70 9.26
N ARG A 85 36.62 33.41 8.98
CA ARG A 85 36.07 32.80 7.77
C ARG A 85 34.56 32.67 7.90
N VAL A 86 33.83 33.29 6.98
CA VAL A 86 32.36 33.23 6.91
C VAL A 86 31.95 32.49 5.65
N MET A 87 31.17 31.44 5.85
CA MET A 87 30.65 30.58 4.79
C MET A 87 29.18 30.91 4.52
N LEU A 88 28.77 30.75 3.26
CA LEU A 88 27.38 30.76 2.82
C LEU A 88 26.97 29.34 2.44
N HIS A 89 26.04 28.80 3.22
CA HIS A 89 25.31 27.57 2.88
C HIS A 89 24.07 27.95 2.06
N VAL A 90 24.00 27.44 0.84
CA VAL A 90 22.80 27.54 0.00
C VAL A 90 22.11 26.18 -0.01
N GLY A 91 20.87 26.16 0.50
CA GLY A 91 20.05 24.96 0.52
C GLY A 91 19.70 24.46 -0.89
N ASN A 92 19.17 23.25 -0.97
CA ASN A 92 18.79 22.65 -2.24
C ASN A 92 17.86 23.54 -3.05
N SER A 93 18.15 23.63 -4.33
CA SER A 93 17.37 24.36 -5.32
C SER A 93 16.89 23.40 -6.40
N THR A 94 15.68 23.65 -6.89
CA THR A 94 15.07 22.87 -7.96
C THR A 94 15.54 23.32 -9.35
N ALA A 95 16.49 24.26 -9.44
CA ALA A 95 17.11 24.73 -10.68
C ALA A 95 18.42 25.49 -10.36
N PRO A 96 19.37 25.58 -11.33
CA PRO A 96 20.58 26.38 -11.16
C PRO A 96 20.31 27.85 -10.87
N MET A 97 21.16 28.46 -10.07
CA MET A 97 21.00 29.81 -9.55
C MET A 97 22.33 30.53 -9.42
N ASP A 98 22.42 31.74 -9.95
CA ASP A 98 23.56 32.64 -9.72
C ASP A 98 23.43 33.31 -8.34
N ILE A 99 24.55 33.42 -7.63
CA ILE A 99 24.62 33.93 -6.26
C ILE A 99 25.55 35.14 -6.22
N TYR A 100 25.08 36.24 -5.62
CA TYR A 100 25.83 37.47 -5.44
C TYR A 100 25.80 37.94 -3.99
N VAL A 101 26.91 38.52 -3.53
CA VAL A 101 27.03 39.18 -2.22
C VAL A 101 27.62 40.57 -2.44
N ASN A 102 26.90 41.60 -1.98
CA ASN A 102 27.24 43.01 -2.18
C ASN A 102 27.58 43.37 -3.64
N GLY A 103 26.87 42.76 -4.60
CA GLY A 103 27.08 42.96 -6.04
C GLY A 103 28.17 42.10 -6.67
N PHE A 104 28.99 41.40 -5.88
CA PHE A 104 30.03 40.50 -6.41
C PHE A 104 29.47 39.09 -6.62
N LYS A 105 29.74 38.50 -7.78
CA LYS A 105 29.36 37.11 -8.07
C LYS A 105 30.18 36.15 -7.20
N VAL A 106 29.50 35.35 -6.41
CA VAL A 106 30.11 34.37 -5.50
C VAL A 106 30.20 32.99 -6.18
N GLY A 107 29.16 32.60 -6.92
CA GLY A 107 29.12 31.30 -7.57
C GLY A 107 27.79 31.01 -8.26
N ILE A 108 27.62 29.75 -8.68
CA ILE A 108 26.43 29.19 -9.32
C ILE A 108 26.14 27.84 -8.67
N THR A 109 24.86 27.54 -8.38
CA THR A 109 24.48 26.18 -7.98
C THR A 109 24.56 25.25 -9.21
N SER A 110 25.46 24.26 -9.15
CA SER A 110 25.89 23.52 -10.35
C SER A 110 25.01 22.32 -10.73
N LYS A 111 24.06 21.89 -9.88
CA LYS A 111 23.16 20.73 -10.12
C LYS A 111 21.84 20.87 -9.35
N TYR A 112 20.75 20.35 -9.94
CA TYR A 112 19.46 20.17 -9.26
C TYR A 112 19.65 19.41 -7.93
N TYR A 113 19.02 19.91 -6.86
CA TYR A 113 18.98 19.25 -5.54
C TYR A 113 20.35 18.98 -4.90
N ALA A 114 21.26 19.95 -4.99
CA ALA A 114 22.53 19.91 -4.28
C ALA A 114 22.75 21.19 -3.47
N THR A 115 23.14 21.01 -2.21
CA THR A 115 23.59 22.08 -1.32
C THR A 115 24.96 22.57 -1.78
N MET A 116 25.21 23.87 -1.66
CA MET A 116 26.48 24.48 -2.04
C MET A 116 27.04 25.33 -0.91
N GLU A 117 28.36 25.28 -0.75
CA GLU A 117 29.10 26.05 0.25
C GLU A 117 30.02 27.05 -0.46
N TYR A 118 30.00 28.31 -0.01
CA TYR A 118 30.86 29.36 -0.56
C TYR A 118 31.55 30.13 0.55
N ASP A 119 32.88 30.30 0.45
CA ASP A 119 33.60 31.24 1.32
C ASP A 119 33.31 32.67 0.87
N ILE A 120 32.54 33.40 1.67
CA ILE A 120 32.08 34.75 1.35
C ILE A 120 32.87 35.84 2.08
N THR A 121 33.90 35.46 2.86
CA THR A 121 34.66 36.35 3.75
C THR A 121 35.11 37.63 3.06
N LYS A 122 35.62 37.52 1.83
CA LYS A 122 36.16 38.65 1.06
C LYS A 122 35.11 39.63 0.52
N TYR A 123 33.84 39.25 0.51
CA TYR A 123 32.74 40.07 -0.03
C TYR A 123 31.96 40.81 1.07
N LEU A 124 32.22 40.50 2.34
CA LEU A 124 31.47 41.04 3.47
C LEU A 124 31.98 42.42 3.91
N LYS A 125 31.04 43.23 4.39
CA LYS A 125 31.28 44.51 5.07
C LYS A 125 30.63 44.53 6.45
N LYS A 126 31.08 45.45 7.32
CA LYS A 126 30.45 45.72 8.61
C LYS A 126 28.98 46.11 8.40
N GLY A 127 28.09 45.63 9.27
CA GLY A 127 26.66 45.95 9.22
C GLY A 127 25.88 45.09 8.22
N ARG A 128 25.01 45.72 7.42
CA ARG A 128 24.12 45.01 6.49
C ARG A 128 24.84 44.64 5.19
N ASN A 129 24.66 43.40 4.76
CA ASN A 129 25.19 42.86 3.51
C ASN A 129 24.01 42.46 2.61
N LEU A 130 24.09 42.80 1.33
CA LEU A 130 23.09 42.44 0.34
C LEU A 130 23.43 41.06 -0.23
N TYR A 131 22.43 40.19 -0.30
CA TYR A 131 22.49 38.91 -0.98
C TYR A 131 21.49 38.94 -2.14
N THR A 132 21.90 38.44 -3.30
CA THR A 132 21.04 38.35 -4.48
C THR A 132 21.15 36.98 -5.09
N PHE A 133 20.00 36.37 -5.36
CA PHE A 133 19.89 35.06 -5.97
C PHE A 133 19.08 35.17 -7.26
N ILE A 134 19.61 34.67 -8.37
CA ILE A 134 18.96 34.74 -9.69
C ILE A 134 18.77 33.30 -10.20
N MET A 135 17.54 32.80 -10.17
CA MET A 135 17.20 31.42 -10.49
C MET A 135 16.31 31.34 -11.72
N SER A 136 16.73 30.57 -12.71
CA SER A 136 15.89 30.23 -13.87
C SER A 136 14.96 29.07 -13.53
N ARG A 137 13.83 28.96 -14.23
CA ARG A 137 12.88 27.85 -14.03
C ARG A 137 13.48 26.49 -14.39
N TRP A 138 14.28 26.44 -15.44
CA TRP A 138 15.02 25.24 -15.87
C TRP A 138 16.33 25.62 -16.56
N GLU A 139 17.27 24.68 -16.56
CA GLU A 139 18.54 24.80 -17.29
C GLU A 139 18.41 24.33 -18.75
N LYS A 140 17.82 23.13 -18.96
CA LYS A 140 17.53 22.51 -20.27
C LYS A 140 16.27 21.65 -20.15
N GLY A 141 15.40 21.70 -21.16
CA GLY A 141 14.12 20.97 -21.18
C GLY A 141 13.05 21.58 -20.27
N GLU A 142 11.80 21.15 -20.41
CA GLU A 142 10.71 21.54 -19.51
C GLU A 142 10.69 20.61 -18.28
N THR A 143 10.53 21.18 -17.08
CA THR A 143 10.27 20.42 -15.84
C THR A 143 8.84 20.67 -15.36
N VAL A 144 8.22 19.62 -14.82
CA VAL A 144 6.88 19.67 -14.22
C VAL A 144 6.87 20.36 -12.85
N LEU A 145 8.03 20.58 -12.25
CA LEU A 145 8.15 21.10 -10.87
C LEU A 145 8.25 22.63 -10.85
N LEU A 146 7.58 23.24 -9.87
CA LEU A 146 7.71 24.68 -9.62
C LEU A 146 9.10 24.99 -9.06
N PRO A 147 9.77 26.06 -9.54
CA PRO A 147 11.11 26.40 -9.07
C PRO A 147 11.12 26.85 -7.61
N GLY A 148 12.27 26.78 -6.96
CA GLY A 148 12.48 27.38 -5.65
C GLY A 148 13.73 26.89 -4.93
N ILE A 149 14.00 27.55 -3.81
CA ILE A 149 14.98 27.12 -2.81
C ILE A 149 14.18 26.35 -1.76
N ILE A 150 14.34 25.04 -1.71
CA ILE A 150 13.45 24.13 -0.98
C ILE A 150 13.98 23.69 0.38
N SER A 151 15.21 24.08 0.69
CA SER A 151 15.87 23.78 1.97
C SER A 151 16.54 25.02 2.56
N PRO A 152 16.74 25.09 3.88
CA PRO A 152 17.29 26.25 4.55
C PRO A 152 18.60 26.75 3.94
N SER A 153 18.77 28.07 3.88
CA SER A 153 20.06 28.71 3.60
C SER A 153 20.46 29.58 4.79
N PHE A 154 21.75 29.75 5.00
CA PHE A 154 22.28 30.51 6.12
C PHE A 154 23.75 30.88 5.90
N ILE A 155 24.25 31.81 6.69
CA ILE A 155 25.68 32.05 6.82
C ILE A 155 26.16 31.56 8.18
N TYR A 156 27.40 31.09 8.24
CA TYR A 156 28.01 30.64 9.48
C TYR A 156 29.49 30.98 9.52
N ARG A 157 30.03 31.17 10.73
CA ARG A 157 31.48 31.34 10.90
C ARG A 157 32.17 30.00 11.11
N LEU A 158 33.31 29.80 10.46
CA LEU A 158 34.22 28.70 10.75
C LEU A 158 35.16 29.10 11.90
N LYS A 159 35.42 28.16 12.81
CA LYS A 159 36.51 28.31 13.78
C LYS A 159 37.86 28.27 13.05
N ASN A 160 38.89 28.92 13.60
CA ASN A 160 40.22 28.92 12.99
C ASN A 160 40.73 27.50 12.71
N GLY A 161 41.14 27.24 11.47
CA GLY A 161 41.62 25.93 11.02
C GLY A 161 40.53 24.89 10.75
N ALA A 162 39.24 25.23 10.91
CA ALA A 162 38.14 24.35 10.57
C ALA A 162 37.81 24.43 9.06
N GLU A 163 37.43 23.29 8.50
CA GLU A 163 36.90 23.18 7.13
C GLU A 163 35.37 23.06 7.15
N PRO A 164 34.67 23.47 6.07
CA PRO A 164 33.23 23.28 5.97
C PRO A 164 32.91 21.79 5.95
N VAL A 165 31.86 21.40 6.68
CA VAL A 165 31.37 20.02 6.69
C VAL A 165 30.59 19.79 5.40
N LEU A 166 31.13 18.95 4.53
CA LEU A 166 30.47 18.56 3.28
C LEU A 166 29.29 17.62 3.57
N SER A 167 28.26 17.68 2.72
CA SER A 167 27.13 16.76 2.77
C SER A 167 27.62 15.31 2.74
N LYS A 168 27.15 14.52 3.70
CA LYS A 168 27.58 13.13 3.86
C LYS A 168 27.17 12.35 2.62
N ILE A 169 28.14 11.64 2.06
CA ILE A 169 27.90 10.71 0.95
C ILE A 169 27.34 9.41 1.57
N PRO A 170 26.09 9.01 1.28
CA PRO A 170 25.46 7.84 1.91
C PRO A 170 26.20 6.54 1.56
N ASP A 171 26.20 5.55 2.47
CA ASP A 171 26.88 4.28 2.22
C ASP A 171 26.23 3.47 1.08
N GLU A 172 27.02 2.69 0.35
CA GLU A 172 26.49 1.73 -0.64
C GLU A 172 25.99 0.45 0.01
N VAL A 173 24.91 -0.10 -0.54
CA VAL A 173 24.41 -1.42 -0.15
C VAL A 173 25.20 -2.49 -0.90
N LYS A 174 25.81 -3.42 -0.16
CA LYS A 174 26.52 -4.58 -0.72
C LYS A 174 25.92 -5.86 -0.15
N ASN A 175 25.43 -6.74 -1.01
CA ASN A 175 24.79 -8.00 -0.64
C ASN A 175 23.68 -7.83 0.43
N GLY A 176 22.83 -6.81 0.26
CA GLY A 176 21.74 -6.50 1.19
C GLY A 176 22.19 -5.97 2.56
N LYS A 177 23.44 -5.52 2.69
CA LYS A 177 24.02 -5.04 3.95
C LYS A 177 24.70 -3.68 3.78
N VAL A 178 24.72 -2.92 4.88
CA VAL A 178 25.55 -1.72 5.05
C VAL A 178 26.39 -1.90 6.30
N LYS A 179 27.73 -1.81 6.17
CA LYS A 179 28.67 -2.02 7.30
C LYS A 179 28.43 -3.34 8.05
N GLY A 180 28.05 -4.39 7.33
CA GLY A 180 27.75 -5.72 7.89
C GLY A 180 26.34 -5.90 8.44
N ILE A 181 25.56 -4.83 8.55
CA ILE A 181 24.18 -4.82 9.07
C ILE A 181 23.20 -5.06 7.90
N PRO A 182 22.31 -6.08 7.96
CA PRO A 182 21.26 -6.25 6.97
C PRO A 182 20.32 -5.06 6.91
N VAL A 183 20.03 -4.60 5.69
CA VAL A 183 19.15 -3.46 5.46
C VAL A 183 17.87 -3.88 4.74
N ARG A 184 16.74 -3.41 5.25
CA ARG A 184 15.43 -3.41 4.62
C ARG A 184 15.19 -1.98 4.16
N ILE A 185 15.20 -1.79 2.85
CA ILE A 185 15.24 -0.48 2.21
C ILE A 185 13.84 -0.08 1.78
N ILE A 186 13.44 1.15 2.09
CA ILE A 186 12.22 1.79 1.60
C ILE A 186 12.56 3.00 0.73
N ASP A 187 11.76 3.27 -0.30
CA ASP A 187 11.86 4.52 -1.06
C ASP A 187 11.07 5.64 -0.39
N ARG A 188 11.46 6.89 -0.66
CA ARG A 188 10.79 8.08 -0.15
C ARG A 188 10.90 9.26 -1.10
N LEU A 189 9.75 9.89 -1.33
CA LEU A 189 9.66 11.22 -1.88
C LEU A 189 9.13 12.21 -0.83
N SER A 190 9.84 13.31 -0.62
CA SER A 190 9.46 14.34 0.35
C SER A 190 8.59 15.39 -0.34
N VAL A 191 7.27 15.13 -0.40
CA VAL A 191 6.29 16.07 -0.95
C VAL A 191 5.14 16.24 0.04
N GLU A 192 4.94 17.46 0.49
CA GLU A 192 3.84 17.85 1.36
C GLU A 192 2.82 18.69 0.57
N PRO A 193 1.51 18.39 0.64
CA PRO A 193 0.51 19.18 -0.09
C PRO A 193 0.57 20.70 0.13
N PRO A 194 0.79 21.24 1.36
CA PRO A 194 0.82 22.69 1.57
C PRO A 194 2.14 23.37 1.17
N THR A 195 3.28 22.65 1.20
CA THR A 195 4.63 23.24 1.07
C THR A 195 5.43 22.68 -0.10
N GLY A 196 4.85 21.72 -0.83
CA GLY A 196 5.48 21.01 -1.93
C GLY A 196 6.73 20.28 -1.45
N TRP A 197 7.89 20.62 -2.01
CA TRP A 197 9.17 19.97 -1.71
C TRP A 197 9.87 20.53 -0.47
N VAL A 198 9.30 21.53 0.20
CA VAL A 198 9.83 22.03 1.47
C VAL A 198 9.34 21.15 2.60
N GLU A 199 10.27 20.42 3.20
CA GLU A 199 9.98 19.47 4.27
C GLU A 199 9.91 20.15 5.64
N SER A 200 8.83 19.87 6.37
CA SER A 200 8.62 20.31 7.74
C SER A 200 9.21 19.31 8.76
N PRO A 201 9.70 19.76 9.92
CA PRO A 201 10.12 18.86 11.00
C PRO A 201 9.01 17.92 11.51
N LYS A 202 7.75 18.29 11.31
CA LYS A 202 6.60 17.43 11.64
C LYS A 202 6.50 16.26 10.64
N HIS A 203 6.66 16.54 9.35
CA HIS A 203 6.64 15.52 8.32
C HIS A 203 7.84 14.57 8.40
N THR A 204 9.04 15.10 8.67
CA THR A 204 10.22 14.25 8.92
C THR A 204 9.97 13.27 10.06
N ARG A 205 9.45 13.75 11.20
CA ARG A 205 9.12 12.87 12.34
C ARG A 205 8.09 11.80 11.97
N ARG A 206 6.99 12.20 11.32
CA ARG A 206 5.95 11.26 10.87
C ARG A 206 6.50 10.21 9.91
N THR A 207 7.42 10.60 9.04
CA THR A 207 8.10 9.70 8.09
C THR A 207 8.99 8.70 8.82
N ILE A 208 9.81 9.16 9.77
CA ILE A 208 10.64 8.29 10.61
C ILE A 208 9.78 7.29 11.37
N ASP A 209 8.67 7.73 11.96
CA ASP A 209 7.73 6.86 12.68
C ASP A 209 7.13 5.81 11.73
N LEU A 210 6.73 6.21 10.53
CA LEU A 210 6.17 5.29 9.52
C LEU A 210 7.19 4.22 9.08
N ILE A 211 8.43 4.62 8.81
CA ILE A 211 9.52 3.71 8.45
C ILE A 211 9.70 2.64 9.53
N LYS A 212 9.72 3.05 10.80
CA LYS A 212 9.84 2.13 11.95
C LYS A 212 8.63 1.22 12.10
N ARG A 213 7.41 1.74 11.95
CA ARG A 213 6.15 0.98 12.05
C ARG A 213 6.07 -0.10 10.97
N LEU A 214 6.60 0.17 9.78
CA LEU A 214 6.72 -0.78 8.67
C LEU A 214 7.97 -1.67 8.77
N ASN A 215 8.67 -1.71 9.91
CA ASN A 215 9.87 -2.51 10.16
C ASN A 215 11.06 -2.29 9.19
N TYR A 216 11.08 -1.17 8.46
CA TYR A 216 12.24 -0.78 7.64
C TYR A 216 13.33 -0.16 8.52
N ASN A 217 14.59 -0.33 8.12
CA ASN A 217 15.76 0.22 8.82
C ASN A 217 16.71 0.99 7.89
N ALA A 218 16.35 1.14 6.61
CA ALA A 218 17.11 1.93 5.65
C ALA A 218 16.20 2.64 4.65
N VAL A 219 16.62 3.80 4.16
CA VAL A 219 15.95 4.60 3.14
C VAL A 219 16.87 4.79 1.94
N ALA A 220 16.35 4.59 0.74
CA ALA A 220 17.09 4.86 -0.49
C ALA A 220 17.38 6.37 -0.61
N TYR A 221 18.64 6.71 -0.86
CA TYR A 221 19.07 8.09 -1.05
C TYR A 221 18.53 8.66 -2.35
N ASN A 222 17.80 9.76 -2.24
CA ASN A 222 17.34 10.55 -3.36
C ASN A 222 17.69 12.02 -3.08
N LYS A 223 18.40 12.66 -4.01
CA LYS A 223 18.86 14.06 -3.86
C LYS A 223 17.72 15.03 -3.56
N ALA A 224 16.53 14.81 -4.13
CA ALA A 224 15.39 15.70 -3.97
C ALA A 224 14.67 15.56 -2.61
N SER A 225 14.90 14.46 -1.89
CA SER A 225 14.21 14.17 -0.61
C SER A 225 15.17 13.95 0.55
N SER A 226 16.44 13.66 0.31
CA SER A 226 17.41 13.25 1.34
C SER A 226 18.31 14.39 1.80
N GLU A 227 17.69 15.46 2.28
CA GLU A 227 18.39 16.60 2.88
C GLU A 227 19.24 16.21 4.09
N ASN A 228 20.26 17.02 4.41
CA ASN A 228 21.12 16.78 5.57
C ASN A 228 20.34 16.66 6.88
N SER A 229 19.30 17.48 7.09
CA SER A 229 18.44 17.41 8.27
C SER A 229 17.64 16.10 8.35
N PHE A 230 17.16 15.59 7.21
CA PHE A 230 16.48 14.29 7.14
C PHE A 230 17.46 13.15 7.39
N MET A 231 18.64 13.18 6.76
CA MET A 231 19.68 12.17 6.97
C MET A 231 20.12 12.13 8.44
N GLU A 232 20.29 13.28 9.08
CA GLU A 232 20.58 13.37 10.51
C GLU A 232 19.43 12.80 11.36
N ALA A 233 18.17 13.12 11.02
CA ALA A 233 17.01 12.56 11.69
C ALA A 233 16.96 11.02 11.56
N CYS A 234 17.31 10.47 10.40
CA CYS A 234 17.45 9.03 10.18
C CYS A 234 18.55 8.44 11.08
N GLU A 235 19.75 9.02 11.09
CA GLU A 235 20.88 8.56 11.90
C GLU A 235 20.54 8.57 13.39
N ASN A 236 19.95 9.66 13.89
CA ASN A 236 19.48 9.78 15.28
C ASN A 236 18.38 8.77 15.65
N ASN A 237 17.77 8.13 14.66
CA ASN A 237 16.71 7.15 14.83
C ASN A 237 17.10 5.74 14.40
N GLY A 238 18.39 5.48 14.13
CA GLY A 238 18.89 4.17 13.75
C GLY A 238 18.44 3.71 12.35
N ILE A 239 18.08 4.65 11.48
CA ILE A 239 17.70 4.39 10.09
C ILE A 239 18.88 4.78 9.20
N ALA A 240 19.36 3.84 8.38
CA ALA A 240 20.42 4.13 7.42
C ALA A 240 19.87 4.90 6.21
N VAL A 241 20.61 5.87 5.69
CA VAL A 241 20.37 6.41 4.35
C VAL A 241 21.42 5.81 3.42
N VAL A 242 20.99 5.21 2.33
CA VAL A 242 21.85 4.30 1.54
C VAL A 242 21.74 4.56 0.04
N ARG A 243 22.83 4.40 -0.70
CA ARG A 243 22.78 4.36 -2.16
C ARG A 243 22.30 2.98 -2.61
N ALA A 244 21.05 2.93 -3.05
CA ALA A 244 20.40 1.77 -3.63
C ALA A 244 19.33 2.23 -4.63
N GLU A 245 18.87 1.32 -5.49
CA GLU A 245 17.69 1.58 -6.32
C GLU A 245 16.45 1.70 -5.43
N ALA A 246 15.53 2.58 -5.83
CA ALA A 246 14.24 2.77 -5.16
C ALA A 246 13.37 1.52 -5.34
N PRO A 247 13.04 0.77 -4.26
CA PRO A 247 12.42 -0.55 -4.40
C PRO A 247 10.90 -0.52 -4.63
N THR A 248 10.23 0.63 -4.50
CA THR A 248 8.76 0.73 -4.54
C THR A 248 8.30 2.08 -5.13
N GLN A 249 7.20 2.05 -5.89
CA GLN A 249 6.49 3.24 -6.39
C GLN A 249 5.07 3.34 -5.82
N GLU A 250 4.67 2.44 -4.92
CA GLU A 250 3.32 2.43 -4.33
C GLU A 250 3.26 3.31 -3.07
N CYS A 251 2.13 4.00 -2.87
CA CYS A 251 1.91 4.75 -1.64
C CYS A 251 1.45 3.82 -0.52
N PHE A 252 2.17 3.79 0.61
CA PHE A 252 1.85 2.91 1.74
C PHE A 252 0.79 3.44 2.69
N ILE A 253 0.49 4.75 2.61
CA ILE A 253 -0.54 5.37 3.43
C ILE A 253 -1.47 6.24 2.58
N ASP A 254 -2.73 6.32 2.98
CA ASP A 254 -3.67 7.26 2.39
C ASP A 254 -3.53 8.68 2.98
N GLU A 255 -4.36 9.60 2.50
CA GLU A 255 -4.47 10.98 2.99
C GLU A 255 -4.83 11.10 4.48
N ARG A 256 -5.45 10.06 5.06
CA ARG A 256 -5.82 9.96 6.48
C ARG A 256 -4.71 9.32 7.32
N GLY A 257 -3.66 8.81 6.70
CA GLY A 257 -2.56 8.11 7.35
C GLY A 257 -2.83 6.65 7.67
N GLN A 258 -3.88 6.05 7.10
CA GLN A 258 -4.15 4.63 7.22
C GLN A 258 -3.34 3.84 6.19
N PHE A 259 -2.95 2.61 6.52
CA PHE A 259 -2.23 1.76 5.58
C PHE A 259 -3.11 1.43 4.37
N THR A 260 -2.55 1.60 3.18
CA THR A 260 -3.12 1.05 1.94
C THR A 260 -2.85 -0.45 1.87
N ASP A 261 -3.42 -1.15 0.88
CA ASP A 261 -3.09 -2.56 0.63
C ASP A 261 -1.58 -2.76 0.41
N ALA A 262 -0.91 -1.81 -0.24
CA ALA A 262 0.55 -1.83 -0.40
C ALA A 262 1.28 -1.72 0.95
N GLY A 263 0.82 -0.82 1.83
CA GLY A 263 1.35 -0.69 3.18
C GLY A 263 1.16 -1.95 4.03
N LEU A 264 -0.02 -2.59 3.94
CA LEU A 264 -0.30 -3.85 4.65
C LEU A 264 0.56 -5.00 4.12
N ARG A 265 0.73 -5.12 2.79
CA ARG A 265 1.66 -6.09 2.19
C ARG A 265 3.10 -5.86 2.65
N ALA A 266 3.54 -4.60 2.67
CA ALA A 266 4.87 -4.24 3.12
C ALA A 266 5.08 -4.65 4.58
N LEU A 267 4.11 -4.34 5.47
CA LEU A 267 4.17 -4.73 6.88
C LEU A 267 4.33 -6.24 7.06
N HIS A 268 3.60 -7.05 6.28
CA HIS A 268 3.72 -8.51 6.30
C HIS A 268 5.08 -8.99 5.77
N GLN A 269 5.58 -8.40 4.68
CA GLN A 269 6.88 -8.77 4.08
C GLN A 269 8.08 -8.42 4.97
N THR A 270 7.98 -7.34 5.74
CA THR A 270 9.06 -6.86 6.62
C THR A 270 8.91 -7.33 8.06
N GLN A 271 7.91 -8.17 8.34
CA GLN A 271 7.62 -8.66 9.69
C GLN A 271 8.85 -9.35 10.30
N LEU A 272 9.16 -8.97 11.54
CA LEU A 272 10.33 -9.46 12.27
C LEU A 272 10.00 -10.55 13.28
N LEU A 273 8.73 -10.63 13.67
CA LEU A 273 8.20 -11.64 14.56
C LEU A 273 7.53 -12.74 13.73
N GLU A 274 7.58 -13.98 14.19
CA GLU A 274 6.90 -15.10 13.54
C GLU A 274 6.27 -15.99 14.60
N ALA A 275 4.99 -16.31 14.41
CA ALA A 275 4.29 -17.34 15.15
C ALA A 275 4.31 -18.66 14.36
N LYS A 276 4.57 -19.75 15.06
CA LYS A 276 4.39 -21.10 14.56
C LYS A 276 3.63 -21.95 15.56
N LEU A 277 2.72 -22.76 15.07
CA LEU A 277 2.00 -23.71 15.90
C LEU A 277 2.94 -24.85 16.30
N VAL A 278 3.02 -25.13 17.61
CA VAL A 278 3.76 -26.26 18.19
C VAL A 278 2.80 -27.41 18.45
N ASP A 279 1.64 -27.11 19.03
CA ASP A 279 0.57 -28.07 19.27
C ASP A 279 -0.79 -27.38 19.06
N ALA A 280 -1.56 -27.88 18.08
CA ALA A 280 -2.90 -27.40 17.80
C ALA A 280 -3.88 -27.75 18.93
N SER A 281 -3.74 -28.92 19.55
CA SER A 281 -4.71 -29.48 20.49
C SER A 281 -4.70 -28.76 21.84
N HIS A 282 -3.58 -28.14 22.21
CA HIS A 282 -3.45 -27.33 23.43
C HIS A 282 -3.13 -25.86 23.12
N VAL A 283 -3.26 -25.45 21.85
CA VAL A 283 -2.94 -24.10 21.34
C VAL A 283 -1.60 -23.58 21.85
N GLN A 284 -0.56 -24.39 21.67
CA GLN A 284 0.81 -24.02 22.00
C GLN A 284 1.46 -23.36 20.78
N VAL A 285 1.92 -22.12 20.96
CA VAL A 285 2.48 -21.30 19.88
C VAL A 285 3.90 -20.88 20.23
N LYS A 286 4.83 -21.06 19.29
CA LYS A 286 6.19 -20.52 19.37
C LYS A 286 6.25 -19.19 18.66
N ILE A 287 6.57 -18.12 19.39
CA ILE A 287 6.85 -16.80 18.83
C ILE A 287 8.37 -16.63 18.74
N SER A 288 8.85 -16.25 17.56
CA SER A 288 10.27 -16.09 17.26
C SER A 288 10.57 -14.66 16.82
N ASN A 289 11.58 -14.03 17.40
CA ASN A 289 12.15 -12.79 16.89
C ASN A 289 13.29 -13.11 15.92
N LYS A 290 13.08 -12.82 14.65
CA LYS A 290 14.06 -13.07 13.56
C LYS A 290 15.02 -11.91 13.34
N ASP A 291 14.80 -10.77 14.00
CA ASP A 291 15.72 -9.64 13.87
C ASP A 291 17.03 -9.96 14.59
N VAL A 292 18.13 -9.50 13.99
CA VAL A 292 19.50 -9.74 14.44
C VAL A 292 19.97 -8.73 15.50
N TYR A 293 19.25 -7.61 15.68
CA TYR A 293 19.66 -6.52 16.57
C TYR A 293 18.53 -5.94 17.42
N LYS A 294 17.27 -6.02 16.97
CA LYS A 294 16.13 -5.42 17.65
C LYS A 294 15.55 -6.36 18.70
N ASP A 295 15.65 -5.96 19.96
CA ASP A 295 14.83 -6.52 21.03
C ASP A 295 13.41 -5.91 20.97
N PHE A 296 12.40 -6.74 21.22
CA PHE A 296 11.03 -6.28 21.46
C PHE A 296 10.75 -6.38 22.96
N LYS A 297 10.66 -5.24 23.64
CA LYS A 297 10.33 -5.14 25.07
C LYS A 297 8.97 -4.48 25.25
N GLY A 298 8.16 -4.98 26.16
CA GLY A 298 6.80 -4.49 26.38
C GLY A 298 5.90 -4.77 25.17
N LEU A 299 5.96 -5.99 24.64
CA LEU A 299 5.10 -6.43 23.54
C LEU A 299 3.80 -7.01 24.13
N ASP A 300 2.67 -6.62 23.59
CA ASP A 300 1.39 -7.29 23.77
C ASP A 300 1.18 -8.27 22.61
N LEU A 301 1.21 -9.57 22.92
CA LEU A 301 0.80 -10.64 22.00
C LEU A 301 -0.71 -10.76 22.05
N ILE A 302 -1.39 -9.95 21.26
CA ILE A 302 -2.85 -9.97 21.16
C ILE A 302 -3.25 -11.17 20.32
N TRP A 303 -4.11 -12.02 20.85
CA TRP A 303 -4.62 -13.19 20.14
C TRP A 303 -6.14 -13.09 19.95
N GLN A 304 -6.61 -13.59 18.82
CA GLN A 304 -8.03 -13.68 18.49
C GLN A 304 -8.31 -15.06 17.90
N LEU A 305 -9.26 -15.78 18.48
CA LEU A 305 -9.72 -17.07 17.99
C LEU A 305 -10.93 -16.85 17.07
N TYR A 306 -10.80 -17.35 15.84
CA TYR A 306 -11.83 -17.29 14.82
C TYR A 306 -12.43 -18.67 14.60
N ALA A 307 -13.76 -18.75 14.64
CA ALA A 307 -14.53 -19.92 14.19
C ALA A 307 -15.29 -19.57 12.91
N ASN A 308 -14.99 -20.28 11.81
CA ASN A 308 -15.56 -20.00 10.47
C ASN A 308 -15.54 -18.51 10.08
N GLY A 309 -14.46 -17.81 10.42
CA GLY A 309 -14.29 -16.38 10.14
C GLY A 309 -14.81 -15.42 11.22
N HIS A 310 -15.58 -15.88 12.21
CA HIS A 310 -16.09 -15.04 13.29
C HIS A 310 -15.22 -15.10 14.54
N VAL A 311 -14.90 -13.95 15.15
CA VAL A 311 -14.19 -13.91 16.44
C VAL A 311 -15.09 -14.46 17.53
N ILE A 312 -14.63 -15.49 18.23
CA ILE A 312 -15.35 -16.13 19.35
C ILE A 312 -14.66 -15.94 20.69
N ASP A 313 -13.37 -15.62 20.67
CA ASP A 313 -12.56 -15.41 21.86
C ASP A 313 -11.35 -14.53 21.55
N HIS A 314 -10.82 -13.84 22.55
CA HIS A 314 -9.67 -12.97 22.39
C HIS A 314 -8.96 -12.71 23.73
N GLY A 315 -7.69 -12.34 23.65
CA GLY A 315 -6.92 -11.94 24.81
C GLY A 315 -5.59 -11.32 24.44
N SER A 316 -4.76 -11.07 25.46
CA SER A 316 -3.41 -10.55 25.29
C SER A 316 -2.46 -11.22 26.28
N ILE A 317 -1.22 -11.44 25.85
CA ILE A 317 -0.15 -11.95 26.69
C ILE A 317 1.04 -10.98 26.61
N PRO A 318 1.50 -10.42 27.74
CA PRO A 318 2.70 -9.60 27.73
C PRO A 318 3.92 -10.45 27.43
N ALA A 319 4.81 -9.93 26.60
CA ALA A 319 6.00 -10.62 26.14
C ALA A 319 7.20 -9.66 26.02
N ASP A 320 8.37 -10.22 26.30
CA ASP A 320 9.65 -9.65 25.93
C ASP A 320 10.38 -10.70 25.08
N LEU A 321 10.88 -10.29 23.92
CA LEU A 321 11.60 -11.15 22.99
C LEU A 321 12.91 -10.47 22.59
N VAL A 322 14.02 -11.05 23.05
CA VAL A 322 15.37 -10.66 22.63
C VAL A 322 15.56 -10.98 21.15
N HIS A 323 16.37 -10.20 20.45
CA HIS A 323 16.80 -10.52 19.09
C HIS A 323 17.27 -11.98 18.97
N LEU A 324 16.97 -12.62 17.84
CA LEU A 324 17.28 -14.04 17.55
C LEU A 324 16.80 -15.06 18.60
N SER A 325 15.82 -14.71 19.43
CA SER A 325 15.25 -15.60 20.43
C SER A 325 13.88 -16.16 20.01
N SER A 326 13.44 -17.21 20.69
CA SER A 326 12.07 -17.69 20.57
C SER A 326 11.54 -18.09 21.94
N ARG A 327 10.22 -17.99 22.12
CA ARG A 327 9.53 -18.45 23.32
C ARG A 327 8.20 -19.09 22.97
N GLU A 328 7.83 -20.10 23.73
CA GLU A 328 6.54 -20.77 23.60
C GLU A 328 5.53 -20.20 24.58
N TYR A 329 4.30 -20.08 24.12
CA TYR A 329 3.15 -19.56 24.85
C TYR A 329 2.00 -20.54 24.69
N ALA A 330 1.39 -20.93 25.81
CA ALA A 330 0.13 -21.64 25.82
C ALA A 330 -0.99 -20.59 25.77
N ILE A 331 -1.86 -20.68 24.77
CA ILE A 331 -2.98 -19.76 24.61
C ILE A 331 -4.21 -20.41 25.26
N SER A 332 -4.67 -19.82 26.36
CA SER A 332 -5.93 -20.25 26.98
C SER A 332 -7.10 -19.61 26.24
N CYS A 333 -7.72 -20.37 25.35
CA CYS A 333 -8.86 -19.93 24.56
C CYS A 333 -9.95 -21.01 24.48
N LYS A 334 -11.14 -20.60 24.06
CA LYS A 334 -12.36 -21.43 23.99
C LYS A 334 -12.42 -22.41 22.82
N GLN A 335 -11.29 -22.97 22.37
CA GLN A 335 -11.30 -23.89 21.22
C GLN A 335 -12.17 -25.14 21.43
N ASP A 336 -12.25 -25.64 22.67
CA ASP A 336 -12.98 -26.86 23.02
C ASP A 336 -14.50 -26.64 23.04
N GLU A 337 -14.95 -25.38 23.12
CA GLU A 337 -16.37 -25.01 23.00
C GLU A 337 -16.83 -25.02 21.53
N VAL A 338 -15.90 -25.09 20.56
CA VAL A 338 -16.21 -25.00 19.14
C VAL A 338 -16.43 -26.39 18.54
N PRO A 339 -17.59 -26.63 17.89
CA PRO A 339 -17.91 -27.92 17.26
C PRO A 339 -16.79 -28.43 16.36
N VAL A 340 -16.47 -29.73 16.44
CA VAL A 340 -15.31 -30.39 15.79
C VAL A 340 -15.22 -30.12 14.27
N ASN A 341 -16.34 -29.79 13.64
CA ASN A 341 -16.42 -29.55 12.21
C ASN A 341 -16.15 -28.12 11.75
N GLU A 342 -16.05 -27.15 12.65
CA GLU A 342 -15.83 -25.75 12.28
C GLU A 342 -14.35 -25.47 12.06
N GLU A 343 -14.01 -24.54 11.15
CA GLU A 343 -12.63 -24.07 11.07
C GLU A 343 -12.25 -23.30 12.33
N LEU A 344 -11.00 -23.47 12.76
CA LEU A 344 -10.39 -22.65 13.80
C LEU A 344 -9.11 -22.01 13.28
N ILE A 345 -9.08 -20.68 13.33
CA ILE A 345 -7.87 -19.89 13.06
C ILE A 345 -7.53 -19.06 14.29
N LEU A 346 -6.27 -19.11 14.69
CA LEU A 346 -5.72 -18.18 15.68
C LEU A 346 -4.96 -17.06 14.96
N LYS A 347 -5.42 -15.83 15.14
CA LYS A 347 -4.67 -14.63 14.73
C LYS A 347 -3.80 -14.16 15.88
N MET A 348 -2.49 -14.08 15.65
CA MET A 348 -1.53 -13.48 16.58
C MET A 348 -1.13 -12.10 16.07
N ILE A 349 -1.39 -11.05 16.84
CA ILE A 349 -1.06 -9.66 16.53
C ILE A 349 0.05 -9.20 17.48
N TYR A 350 1.06 -8.54 16.93
CA TYR A 350 2.20 -8.03 17.69
C TYR A 350 2.05 -6.53 17.90
N GLN A 351 1.75 -6.10 19.13
CA GLN A 351 1.53 -4.69 19.45
C GLN A 351 2.52 -4.16 20.49
N ASP A 352 3.05 -2.96 20.31
CA ASP A 352 3.78 -2.25 21.36
C ASP A 352 2.82 -1.81 22.47
N HIS A 353 3.07 -2.22 23.72
CA HIS A 353 2.22 -1.89 24.85
C HIS A 353 2.12 -0.37 25.10
N LYS A 354 3.19 0.38 24.80
CA LYS A 354 3.28 1.81 25.13
C LYS A 354 2.72 2.70 24.03
N SER A 355 3.06 2.43 22.77
CA SER A 355 2.61 3.23 21.64
C SER A 355 1.29 2.75 21.04
N GLY A 356 0.93 1.48 21.25
CA GLY A 356 -0.19 0.83 20.57
C GLY A 356 0.09 0.49 19.10
N ASP A 357 1.33 0.64 18.64
CA ASP A 357 1.69 0.32 17.25
C ASP A 357 1.68 -1.18 17.00
N VAL A 358 1.06 -1.59 15.89
CA VAL A 358 1.06 -2.98 15.43
C VAL A 358 2.24 -3.20 14.48
N PHE A 359 3.09 -4.17 14.79
CA PHE A 359 4.29 -4.52 14.02
C PHE A 359 4.07 -5.65 13.01
N GLY A 360 2.92 -6.29 13.04
CA GLY A 360 2.58 -7.41 12.18
C GLY A 360 1.55 -8.34 12.82
N TYR A 361 1.19 -9.38 12.10
CA TYR A 361 0.36 -10.46 12.60
C TYR A 361 0.64 -11.77 11.83
N ASP A 362 0.39 -12.89 12.48
CA ASP A 362 0.39 -14.21 11.85
C ASP A 362 -0.98 -14.87 12.00
N LEU A 363 -1.29 -15.75 11.05
CA LEU A 363 -2.44 -16.65 11.11
C LEU A 363 -1.99 -18.08 11.28
N LEU A 364 -2.53 -18.75 12.29
CA LEU A 364 -2.26 -20.15 12.57
C LEU A 364 -3.55 -20.95 12.37
N ASP A 365 -3.51 -21.89 11.44
CA ASP A 365 -4.60 -22.83 11.21
C ASP A 365 -4.57 -23.87 12.36
N LEU A 366 -5.44 -23.74 13.36
CA LEU A 366 -5.57 -24.72 14.45
C LEU A 366 -6.35 -25.95 13.98
N ARG A 367 -7.43 -25.71 13.24
CA ARG A 367 -8.26 -26.73 12.62
C ARG A 367 -8.69 -26.24 11.25
N PRO A 368 -8.31 -26.90 10.15
CA PRO A 368 -8.63 -26.41 8.81
C PRO A 368 -10.13 -26.49 8.54
N TYR A 369 -10.63 -25.63 7.65
CA TYR A 369 -12.01 -25.65 7.20
C TYR A 369 -12.39 -27.02 6.61
N ASN A 370 -13.41 -27.66 7.18
CA ASN A 370 -13.94 -28.92 6.67
C ASN A 370 -15.04 -28.66 5.64
N ALA A 371 -14.63 -28.31 4.43
CA ALA A 371 -15.53 -28.11 3.31
C ALA A 371 -16.40 -29.33 2.99
N SER A 372 -15.92 -30.56 3.24
CA SER A 372 -16.71 -31.76 2.95
C SER A 372 -17.90 -31.89 3.89
N ASP A 373 -17.73 -31.55 5.17
CA ASP A 373 -18.83 -31.48 6.13
C ASP A 373 -19.76 -30.31 5.84
N ALA A 374 -19.25 -29.12 5.49
CA ALA A 374 -20.08 -27.99 5.10
C ALA A 374 -20.94 -28.28 3.85
N ILE A 375 -20.38 -28.97 2.86
CA ILE A 375 -21.11 -29.44 1.67
C ILE A 375 -22.13 -30.54 2.05
N ALA A 376 -21.76 -31.48 2.92
CA ALA A 376 -22.60 -32.63 3.29
C ALA A 376 -23.75 -32.26 4.22
N LYS A 377 -23.50 -31.39 5.21
CA LYS A 377 -24.54 -30.82 6.08
C LYS A 377 -25.50 -29.93 5.31
N GLY A 378 -25.05 -29.41 4.16
CA GLY A 378 -25.82 -28.56 3.28
C GLY A 378 -26.58 -27.56 4.11
N GLU A 379 -25.94 -26.45 4.51
CA GLU A 379 -26.61 -25.32 5.20
C GLU A 379 -27.75 -24.67 4.37
N ALA A 380 -28.36 -25.41 3.44
CA ALA A 380 -29.67 -25.28 2.87
C ALA A 380 -30.63 -26.26 3.57
N LYS A 381 -31.43 -25.76 4.53
CA LYS A 381 -32.69 -26.44 4.86
C LYS A 381 -33.66 -26.21 3.70
N THR A 382 -33.69 -27.12 2.73
CA THR A 382 -34.93 -27.37 1.97
C THR A 382 -35.85 -28.18 2.91
N GLN A 383 -37.10 -27.74 3.06
CA GLN A 383 -38.06 -28.41 3.93
C GLN A 383 -38.49 -29.70 3.22
N GLN A 384 -38.10 -30.83 3.80
CA GLN A 384 -38.38 -32.24 3.46
C GLN A 384 -39.36 -32.60 2.32
N TYR A 385 -38.98 -33.71 1.65
CA TYR A 385 -39.58 -34.47 0.54
C TYR A 385 -39.24 -33.90 -0.84
N SER A 386 -38.20 -34.46 -1.47
CA SER A 386 -37.73 -33.98 -2.76
C SER A 386 -37.28 -35.15 -3.65
N GLU A 387 -38.22 -35.69 -4.44
CA GLU A 387 -37.85 -36.63 -5.51
C GLU A 387 -37.34 -35.84 -6.71
N MET A 388 -36.26 -36.30 -7.36
CA MET A 388 -35.86 -35.72 -8.63
C MET A 388 -36.94 -35.95 -9.69
N ARG A 389 -37.39 -34.88 -10.36
CA ARG A 389 -38.30 -35.01 -11.51
C ARG A 389 -37.50 -35.39 -12.75
N LYS A 390 -38.15 -36.07 -13.69
CA LYS A 390 -37.51 -36.38 -14.98
C LYS A 390 -37.11 -35.08 -15.68
N PRO A 391 -35.85 -34.93 -16.15
CA PRO A 391 -35.43 -33.76 -16.89
C PRO A 391 -36.36 -33.52 -18.08
N LYS A 392 -36.77 -32.26 -18.27
CA LYS A 392 -37.75 -31.85 -19.27
C LYS A 392 -37.09 -30.93 -20.28
N LEU A 393 -37.42 -31.10 -21.56
CA LEU A 393 -37.14 -30.11 -22.59
C LEU A 393 -38.25 -29.06 -22.62
N ILE A 394 -37.85 -27.79 -22.53
CA ILE A 394 -38.69 -26.62 -22.72
C ILE A 394 -38.27 -25.98 -24.04
N ASP A 395 -39.24 -25.71 -24.91
CA ASP A 395 -39.06 -25.00 -26.18
C ASP A 395 -37.92 -25.55 -27.08
N LYS A 396 -37.65 -26.87 -27.01
CA LYS A 396 -36.61 -27.64 -27.73
C LYS A 396 -35.15 -27.30 -27.40
N GLU A 397 -34.88 -26.12 -26.87
CA GLU A 397 -33.52 -25.61 -26.65
C GLU A 397 -33.13 -25.57 -25.16
N MET A 398 -34.10 -25.57 -24.25
CA MET A 398 -33.84 -25.47 -22.82
C MET A 398 -34.02 -26.82 -22.12
N LEU A 399 -33.01 -27.28 -21.39
CA LEU A 399 -33.06 -28.46 -20.54
C LEU A 399 -33.33 -28.04 -19.09
N GLU A 400 -34.48 -28.44 -18.55
CA GLU A 400 -34.86 -28.16 -17.18
C GLU A 400 -34.69 -29.41 -16.31
N VAL A 401 -34.00 -29.24 -15.18
CA VAL A 401 -33.88 -30.22 -14.10
C VAL A 401 -34.53 -29.62 -12.86
N THR A 402 -35.59 -30.26 -12.38
CA THR A 402 -36.44 -29.72 -11.33
C THR A 402 -36.56 -30.71 -10.18
N CYS A 403 -36.56 -30.18 -8.98
CA CYS A 403 -37.00 -30.84 -7.76
C CYS A 403 -38.17 -30.04 -7.17
N ASP A 404 -38.75 -30.46 -6.04
CA ASP A 404 -39.97 -29.82 -5.54
C ASP A 404 -39.76 -28.35 -5.14
N ASP A 405 -38.58 -28.01 -4.62
CA ASP A 405 -38.27 -26.67 -4.12
C ASP A 405 -37.42 -25.82 -5.08
N TYR A 406 -36.79 -26.42 -6.08
CA TYR A 406 -35.82 -25.71 -6.92
C TYR A 406 -35.80 -26.19 -8.37
N THR A 407 -35.33 -25.30 -9.25
CA THR A 407 -35.20 -25.55 -10.69
C THR A 407 -33.84 -25.07 -11.18
N VAL A 408 -33.21 -25.90 -12.02
CA VAL A 408 -31.99 -25.61 -12.75
C VAL A 408 -32.27 -25.71 -14.24
N THR A 409 -31.89 -24.72 -15.04
CA THR A 409 -32.09 -24.74 -16.49
C THR A 409 -30.78 -24.54 -17.24
N PHE A 410 -30.58 -25.33 -18.29
CA PHE A 410 -29.45 -25.24 -19.21
C PHE A 410 -29.95 -24.88 -20.61
N ASP A 411 -29.19 -24.04 -21.30
CA ASP A 411 -29.34 -23.82 -22.74
C ASP A 411 -28.54 -24.91 -23.47
N LYS A 412 -29.20 -25.69 -24.32
CA LYS A 412 -28.57 -26.79 -25.07
C LYS A 412 -27.82 -26.34 -26.32
N THR A 413 -27.94 -25.08 -26.72
CA THR A 413 -27.20 -24.51 -27.86
C THR A 413 -25.83 -24.01 -27.41
N THR A 414 -25.76 -23.42 -26.21
CA THR A 414 -24.53 -22.87 -25.64
C THR A 414 -23.90 -23.77 -24.58
N GLY A 415 -24.68 -24.62 -23.92
CA GLY A 415 -24.27 -25.43 -22.77
C GLY A 415 -24.28 -24.67 -21.44
N TYR A 416 -24.71 -23.41 -21.44
CA TYR A 416 -24.70 -22.56 -20.24
C TYR A 416 -25.83 -22.93 -19.30
N LEU A 417 -25.58 -22.85 -18.00
CA LEU A 417 -26.64 -22.88 -17.00
C LEU A 417 -27.21 -21.46 -16.90
N THR A 418 -28.46 -21.26 -17.28
CA THR A 418 -29.09 -19.94 -17.42
C THR A 418 -30.01 -19.57 -16.26
N LYS A 419 -30.42 -20.56 -15.46
CA LYS A 419 -31.33 -20.35 -14.33
C LYS A 419 -31.05 -21.32 -13.19
N TYR A 420 -31.04 -20.80 -11.97
CA TYR A 420 -31.06 -21.58 -10.73
C TYR A 420 -31.96 -20.87 -9.71
N THR A 421 -33.06 -21.51 -9.32
CA THR A 421 -34.11 -20.91 -8.48
C THR A 421 -34.49 -21.78 -7.31
N LEU A 422 -34.82 -21.17 -6.17
CA LEU A 422 -35.39 -21.81 -4.97
C LEU A 422 -36.75 -21.13 -4.69
N PHE A 423 -37.82 -21.91 -4.55
CA PHE A 423 -39.21 -21.45 -4.38
C PHE A 423 -39.65 -20.39 -5.42
N ASN A 424 -39.33 -20.63 -6.70
CA ASN A 424 -39.57 -19.72 -7.84
C ASN A 424 -38.85 -18.37 -7.78
N HIS A 425 -37.98 -18.16 -6.81
CA HIS A 425 -37.17 -16.95 -6.74
C HIS A 425 -35.90 -17.12 -7.58
N HIS A 426 -35.60 -16.11 -8.39
CA HIS A 426 -34.50 -16.15 -9.35
C HIS A 426 -33.21 -15.61 -8.74
N TYR A 427 -32.18 -16.45 -8.65
CA TYR A 427 -30.93 -16.09 -7.98
C TYR A 427 -29.75 -15.95 -8.95
N LEU A 428 -29.69 -16.89 -9.89
CA LEU A 428 -28.59 -17.01 -10.84
C LEU A 428 -29.12 -16.85 -12.26
N THR A 429 -28.43 -16.01 -13.04
CA THR A 429 -28.77 -15.71 -14.44
C THR A 429 -27.74 -16.27 -15.44
N GLY A 430 -26.61 -16.81 -14.96
CA GLY A 430 -25.64 -17.48 -15.82
C GLY A 430 -24.49 -18.17 -15.07
N ILE A 431 -24.21 -19.43 -15.41
CA ILE A 431 -22.89 -20.06 -15.21
C ILE A 431 -22.36 -20.43 -16.59
N ARG A 432 -21.22 -19.84 -16.97
CA ARG A 432 -20.57 -20.10 -18.25
C ARG A 432 -19.04 -20.08 -18.14
N PRO A 433 -18.31 -20.70 -19.07
CA PRO A 433 -16.86 -20.54 -19.14
C PRO A 433 -16.47 -19.06 -19.33
N ALA A 434 -15.40 -18.62 -18.67
CA ALA A 434 -14.83 -17.28 -18.83
C ALA A 434 -13.67 -17.27 -19.86
N VAL A 435 -13.77 -18.12 -20.89
CA VAL A 435 -12.78 -18.30 -21.97
C VAL A 435 -13.51 -18.43 -23.30
N SER A 436 -12.78 -18.30 -24.42
CA SER A 436 -13.37 -18.53 -25.74
C SER A 436 -13.55 -20.02 -26.00
N CYS A 437 -14.79 -20.44 -26.21
CA CYS A 437 -15.14 -21.81 -26.53
C CYS A 437 -16.54 -21.89 -27.15
N HIS A 438 -16.82 -23.03 -27.79
CA HIS A 438 -18.16 -23.37 -28.26
C HIS A 438 -18.59 -24.75 -27.77
N LEU A 439 -19.90 -24.98 -27.72
CA LEU A 439 -20.48 -26.24 -27.28
C LEU A 439 -20.11 -27.36 -28.27
N ASN A 440 -19.57 -28.46 -27.75
CA ASN A 440 -19.38 -29.69 -28.52
C ASN A 440 -20.53 -30.67 -28.26
N ASN A 441 -20.86 -30.92 -26.98
CA ASN A 441 -21.94 -31.84 -26.61
C ASN A 441 -22.48 -31.56 -25.20
N ILE A 442 -23.76 -31.85 -24.97
CA ILE A 442 -24.40 -31.83 -23.66
C ILE A 442 -25.14 -33.15 -23.43
N THR A 443 -24.88 -33.80 -22.31
CA THR A 443 -25.53 -35.06 -21.93
C THR A 443 -26.12 -34.98 -20.53
N VAL A 444 -27.17 -35.75 -20.27
CA VAL A 444 -27.84 -35.84 -18.97
C VAL A 444 -27.93 -37.29 -18.54
N SER A 445 -27.75 -37.56 -17.24
CA SER A 445 -27.86 -38.90 -16.67
C SER A 445 -29.28 -39.47 -16.84
N LYS A 446 -29.38 -40.80 -16.79
CA LYS A 446 -30.69 -41.47 -16.80
C LYS A 446 -31.53 -40.99 -15.60
N PRO A 447 -32.84 -40.74 -15.77
CA PRO A 447 -33.68 -40.26 -14.69
C PRO A 447 -33.76 -41.28 -13.53
N ASP A 448 -33.51 -40.81 -12.32
CA ASP A 448 -33.63 -41.57 -11.08
C ASP A 448 -34.14 -40.62 -9.99
N LYS A 449 -35.24 -40.99 -9.32
CA LYS A 449 -35.89 -40.14 -8.31
C LYS A 449 -35.03 -39.91 -7.07
N LYS A 450 -34.09 -40.81 -6.77
CA LYS A 450 -33.32 -40.84 -5.52
C LYS A 450 -31.84 -40.56 -5.71
N LYS A 451 -31.38 -40.35 -6.95
CA LYS A 451 -29.99 -40.02 -7.25
C LYS A 451 -29.87 -38.61 -7.83
N PRO A 452 -28.73 -37.94 -7.63
CA PRO A 452 -28.46 -36.67 -8.29
C PRO A 452 -28.59 -36.80 -9.81
N THR A 453 -29.16 -35.78 -10.45
CA THR A 453 -29.12 -35.66 -11.91
C THR A 453 -27.79 -35.05 -12.30
N VAL A 454 -27.05 -35.73 -13.18
CA VAL A 454 -25.74 -35.27 -13.66
C VAL A 454 -25.89 -34.75 -15.08
N VAL A 455 -25.50 -33.50 -15.31
CA VAL A 455 -25.41 -32.87 -16.64
C VAL A 455 -23.93 -32.69 -16.97
N VAL A 456 -23.48 -33.23 -18.10
CA VAL A 456 -22.09 -33.13 -18.56
C VAL A 456 -22.06 -32.31 -19.85
N VAL A 457 -21.32 -31.22 -19.84
CA VAL A 457 -21.17 -30.29 -20.95
C VAL A 457 -19.72 -30.31 -21.43
N HIS A 458 -19.51 -30.73 -22.67
CA HIS A 458 -18.21 -30.76 -23.32
C HIS A 458 -18.07 -29.51 -24.19
N TYR A 459 -17.00 -28.75 -23.96
CA TYR A 459 -16.66 -27.57 -24.73
C TYR A 459 -15.42 -27.81 -25.58
N LYS A 460 -15.47 -27.30 -26.80
CA LYS A 460 -14.29 -27.20 -27.66
C LYS A 460 -13.71 -25.80 -27.50
N GLY A 461 -12.43 -25.72 -27.13
CA GLY A 461 -11.77 -24.45 -26.89
C GLY A 461 -11.37 -23.76 -28.20
N ASP A 462 -11.43 -22.44 -28.23
CA ASP A 462 -10.97 -21.65 -29.38
C ASP A 462 -9.58 -21.03 -29.11
N GLY A 463 -8.78 -20.88 -30.17
CA GLY A 463 -7.44 -20.30 -30.09
C GLY A 463 -6.51 -21.13 -29.19
N ASP A 464 -5.97 -20.49 -28.15
CA ASP A 464 -5.09 -21.14 -27.16
C ASP A 464 -5.87 -21.91 -26.06
N THR A 465 -7.19 -21.86 -26.09
CA THR A 465 -8.03 -22.56 -25.10
C THR A 465 -8.07 -24.05 -25.42
N ARG A 466 -7.66 -24.89 -24.48
CA ARG A 466 -7.80 -26.35 -24.61
C ARG A 466 -9.24 -26.79 -24.37
N ASP A 467 -9.68 -27.85 -25.03
CA ASP A 467 -10.95 -28.51 -24.77
C ASP A 467 -11.11 -28.87 -23.29
N PHE A 468 -12.32 -28.70 -22.77
CA PHE A 468 -12.62 -28.96 -21.37
C PHE A 468 -14.07 -29.40 -21.17
N THR A 469 -14.34 -29.94 -20.00
CA THR A 469 -15.66 -30.45 -19.62
C THR A 469 -16.11 -29.80 -18.33
N MET A 470 -17.37 -29.37 -18.29
CA MET A 470 -18.07 -28.95 -17.09
C MET A 470 -19.10 -30.01 -16.71
N THR A 471 -19.01 -30.55 -15.50
CA THR A 471 -19.95 -31.53 -14.96
C THR A 471 -20.73 -30.93 -13.82
N TYR A 472 -22.06 -30.96 -13.92
CA TYR A 472 -22.98 -30.44 -12.94
C TYR A 472 -23.71 -31.61 -12.27
N SER A 473 -23.54 -31.79 -10.96
CA SER A 473 -24.28 -32.78 -10.17
C SER A 473 -25.33 -32.07 -9.34
N ILE A 474 -26.60 -32.29 -9.68
CA ILE A 474 -27.76 -31.63 -9.10
C ILE A 474 -28.39 -32.58 -8.09
N SER A 475 -28.20 -32.30 -6.81
CA SER A 475 -28.56 -33.20 -5.70
C SER A 475 -29.96 -32.93 -5.14
N LEU A 476 -30.56 -33.92 -4.45
CA LEU A 476 -31.90 -33.78 -3.87
C LEU A 476 -32.03 -32.63 -2.85
N SER A 477 -30.93 -32.26 -2.17
CA SER A 477 -30.90 -31.16 -1.21
C SER A 477 -30.95 -29.78 -1.87
N GLY A 478 -30.77 -29.72 -3.19
CA GLY A 478 -30.63 -28.47 -3.93
C GLY A 478 -29.19 -28.04 -4.11
N VAL A 479 -28.20 -28.72 -3.52
CA VAL A 479 -26.78 -28.41 -3.77
C VAL A 479 -26.41 -28.75 -5.21
N LEU A 480 -25.84 -27.77 -5.93
CA LEU A 480 -25.30 -27.88 -7.28
C LEU A 480 -23.77 -28.00 -7.22
N THR A 481 -23.24 -29.21 -7.40
CA THR A 481 -21.78 -29.40 -7.50
C THR A 481 -21.33 -29.21 -8.93
N VAL A 482 -20.37 -28.32 -9.16
CA VAL A 482 -19.77 -28.05 -10.47
C VAL A 482 -18.32 -28.51 -10.46
N SER A 483 -17.98 -29.35 -11.42
CA SER A 483 -16.62 -29.84 -11.67
C SER A 483 -16.14 -29.35 -13.02
N ILE A 484 -14.91 -28.88 -13.11
CA ILE A 484 -14.32 -28.42 -14.37
C ILE A 484 -12.93 -29.03 -14.61
N THR A 485 -12.69 -29.50 -15.83
CA THR A 485 -11.36 -29.97 -16.22
C THR A 485 -10.46 -28.80 -16.62
N ASN A 486 -9.14 -28.98 -16.49
CA ASN A 486 -8.11 -27.98 -16.87
C ASN A 486 -8.14 -26.65 -16.10
N ASN A 487 -8.89 -26.55 -15.00
CA ASN A 487 -8.97 -25.36 -14.15
C ASN A 487 -9.36 -24.08 -14.93
N THR A 488 -10.23 -24.23 -15.93
CA THR A 488 -10.75 -23.11 -16.72
C THR A 488 -11.58 -22.17 -15.83
N SER A 489 -11.40 -20.85 -15.96
CA SER A 489 -12.18 -19.87 -15.20
C SER A 489 -13.65 -19.86 -15.59
N ILE A 490 -14.52 -19.53 -14.63
CA ILE A 490 -15.98 -19.58 -14.79
C ILE A 490 -16.56 -18.21 -14.47
N GLN A 491 -17.43 -17.73 -15.34
CA GLN A 491 -18.23 -16.54 -15.12
C GLN A 491 -19.52 -16.94 -14.42
N LEU A 492 -19.77 -16.31 -13.28
CA LEU A 492 -21.03 -16.35 -12.54
C LEU A 492 -21.76 -15.03 -12.77
N ASP A 493 -23.01 -15.10 -13.21
CA ASP A 493 -23.94 -13.97 -13.32
C ASP A 493 -25.13 -14.21 -12.37
N TYR A 494 -25.46 -13.22 -11.54
CA TYR A 494 -26.56 -13.27 -10.57
C TYR A 494 -27.48 -12.05 -10.70
N THR A 495 -28.63 -12.08 -10.02
CA THR A 495 -29.61 -10.98 -10.15
C THR A 495 -29.12 -9.69 -9.50
N PRO A 496 -29.55 -8.51 -9.99
CA PRO A 496 -29.19 -7.22 -9.39
C PRO A 496 -29.75 -7.00 -7.98
N TYR A 497 -30.68 -7.84 -7.53
CA TYR A 497 -31.25 -7.78 -6.18
C TYR A 497 -30.31 -8.36 -5.12
N MET A 498 -29.33 -9.16 -5.51
CA MET A 498 -28.32 -9.66 -4.59
C MET A 498 -27.20 -8.62 -4.41
N ASP A 499 -27.38 -7.69 -3.47
CA ASP A 499 -26.46 -6.56 -3.25
C ASP A 499 -25.61 -6.69 -1.97
N GLN A 500 -25.84 -7.73 -1.17
CA GLN A 500 -25.07 -8.04 0.03
C GLN A 500 -24.04 -9.13 -0.27
N LEU A 501 -22.77 -8.79 -0.12
CA LEU A 501 -21.63 -9.68 -0.36
C LEU A 501 -20.94 -10.01 0.96
N GLU A 502 -20.75 -11.30 1.21
CA GLU A 502 -19.87 -11.82 2.25
C GLU A 502 -18.94 -12.87 1.65
N TYR A 503 -17.70 -12.95 2.11
CA TYR A 503 -16.82 -14.04 1.74
C TYR A 503 -15.78 -14.26 2.82
N TYR A 504 -15.17 -15.43 2.79
CA TYR A 504 -14.09 -15.79 3.67
C TYR A 504 -12.91 -16.36 2.89
N ALA A 505 -11.74 -15.74 3.08
CA ALA A 505 -10.52 -16.08 2.36
C ALA A 505 -9.31 -16.07 3.30
N LYS A 506 -8.35 -16.97 3.04
CA LYS A 506 -7.13 -17.05 3.85
C LYS A 506 -6.30 -15.77 3.71
N GLY A 507 -5.84 -15.23 4.84
CA GLY A 507 -5.03 -14.00 4.88
C GLY A 507 -5.84 -12.70 4.79
N ASP A 508 -7.15 -12.79 4.54
CA ASP A 508 -8.02 -11.64 4.33
C ASP A 508 -8.90 -11.35 5.55
N ILE A 509 -8.26 -10.96 6.64
CA ILE A 509 -8.88 -10.68 7.95
C ILE A 509 -8.73 -9.21 8.32
N THR A 510 -9.25 -8.33 7.46
CA THR A 510 -10.01 -7.17 7.92
C THR A 510 -11.42 -7.64 8.32
N PRO A 511 -12.07 -6.98 9.30
CA PRO A 511 -13.36 -7.39 9.85
C PRO A 511 -14.40 -7.66 8.74
N ILE A 512 -15.17 -8.74 8.90
CA ILE A 512 -16.18 -9.27 7.95
C ILE A 512 -17.18 -8.20 7.46
N TYR A 513 -17.39 -7.12 8.20
CA TYR A 513 -18.53 -6.22 8.03
C TYR A 513 -18.45 -5.18 6.91
N SER A 514 -17.43 -5.16 6.04
CA SER A 514 -17.48 -4.27 4.87
C SER A 514 -16.54 -4.68 3.75
N ARG A 515 -17.01 -5.43 2.75
CA ARG A 515 -16.19 -5.67 1.55
C ARG A 515 -16.99 -5.53 0.27
N LYS A 516 -16.69 -4.47 -0.47
CA LYS A 516 -16.61 -4.52 -1.94
C LYS A 516 -15.16 -4.85 -2.25
N TYR A 517 -14.90 -5.92 -3.00
CA TYR A 517 -13.57 -6.20 -3.53
C TYR A 517 -13.48 -5.54 -4.91
N ASN A 518 -12.41 -4.77 -5.15
CA ASN A 518 -12.16 -4.11 -6.44
C ASN A 518 -11.06 -4.81 -7.25
N SER A 519 -10.47 -5.88 -6.70
CA SER A 519 -9.36 -6.65 -7.26
C SER A 519 -9.53 -8.14 -6.93
N MET A 520 -8.71 -9.01 -7.52
CA MET A 520 -8.75 -10.46 -7.23
C MET A 520 -8.57 -10.76 -5.74
N VAL A 521 -9.39 -11.65 -5.19
CA VAL A 521 -9.21 -12.26 -3.88
C VAL A 521 -8.84 -13.73 -4.09
N ALA A 522 -7.76 -14.19 -3.46
CA ALA A 522 -7.26 -15.56 -3.57
C ALA A 522 -7.59 -16.38 -2.32
N ASP A 523 -7.53 -17.71 -2.44
CA ASP A 523 -7.76 -18.69 -1.35
C ASP A 523 -9.07 -18.47 -0.57
N VAL A 524 -10.13 -18.11 -1.30
CA VAL A 524 -11.51 -18.05 -0.81
C VAL A 524 -11.97 -19.45 -0.45
N LYS A 525 -12.50 -19.65 0.75
CA LYS A 525 -13.09 -20.92 1.22
C LYS A 525 -14.58 -20.97 0.92
N TRP A 526 -15.26 -19.84 1.15
CA TRP A 526 -16.65 -19.65 0.79
C TRP A 526 -16.95 -18.20 0.42
N TRP A 527 -17.98 -18.02 -0.40
CA TRP A 527 -18.48 -16.74 -0.88
C TRP A 527 -20.00 -16.77 -0.87
N GLU A 528 -20.62 -15.66 -0.49
CA GLU A 528 -22.07 -15.48 -0.40
C GLU A 528 -22.50 -14.18 -1.05
N GLN A 529 -23.56 -14.28 -1.85
CA GLN A 529 -24.28 -13.12 -2.34
C GLN A 529 -25.75 -13.26 -1.97
N MET A 530 -26.27 -12.24 -1.29
CA MET A 530 -27.59 -12.26 -0.67
C MET A 530 -28.41 -11.05 -1.06
N GLU A 531 -29.72 -11.22 -0.99
CA GLU A 531 -30.69 -10.14 -0.99
C GLU A 531 -30.96 -9.67 0.45
N ALA A 532 -31.51 -8.47 0.60
CA ALA A 532 -31.95 -7.94 1.90
C ALA A 532 -32.99 -8.82 2.62
N SER A 533 -33.68 -9.72 1.90
CA SER A 533 -34.66 -10.68 2.44
C SER A 533 -34.02 -11.87 3.17
N GLY A 534 -32.68 -12.01 3.11
CA GLY A 534 -31.92 -13.11 3.71
C GLY A 534 -31.77 -14.34 2.81
N TYR A 535 -32.36 -14.33 1.61
CA TYR A 535 -32.14 -15.36 0.60
C TYR A 535 -30.87 -15.09 -0.21
N GLY A 536 -30.14 -16.14 -0.58
CA GLY A 536 -28.89 -15.97 -1.30
C GLY A 536 -28.31 -17.22 -1.94
N LEU A 537 -27.15 -17.02 -2.54
CA LEU A 537 -26.31 -18.04 -3.15
C LEU A 537 -24.99 -18.13 -2.39
N ARG A 538 -24.65 -19.33 -1.92
CA ARG A 538 -23.34 -19.63 -1.33
C ARG A 538 -22.53 -20.50 -2.28
N LEU A 539 -21.29 -20.13 -2.50
CA LEU A 539 -20.26 -20.91 -3.19
C LEU A 539 -19.27 -21.44 -2.15
N ILE A 540 -19.06 -22.75 -2.12
CA ILE A 540 -18.09 -23.43 -1.23
C ILE A 540 -17.19 -24.33 -2.08
N SER A 541 -15.91 -24.44 -1.72
CA SER A 541 -14.99 -25.36 -2.35
C SER A 541 -14.20 -26.17 -1.33
N LYS A 542 -13.72 -27.35 -1.72
CA LYS A 542 -12.89 -28.21 -0.86
C LYS A 542 -11.51 -27.64 -0.56
N GLU A 543 -10.96 -26.90 -1.50
CA GLU A 543 -9.74 -26.12 -1.31
C GLU A 543 -10.04 -24.67 -1.70
N GLY A 544 -9.08 -23.76 -1.49
CA GLY A 544 -9.23 -22.37 -1.89
C GLY A 544 -9.61 -22.20 -3.35
N PHE A 545 -10.29 -21.09 -3.68
CA PHE A 545 -10.47 -20.60 -5.05
C PHE A 545 -10.24 -19.09 -5.12
N GLY A 546 -9.99 -18.57 -6.32
CA GLY A 546 -9.92 -17.13 -6.56
C GLY A 546 -11.26 -16.56 -7.00
N ILE A 547 -11.55 -15.32 -6.63
CA ILE A 547 -12.67 -14.54 -7.17
C ILE A 547 -12.18 -13.21 -7.72
N ILE A 548 -12.71 -12.79 -8.86
CA ILE A 548 -12.44 -11.51 -9.50
C ILE A 548 -13.77 -10.78 -9.73
N PRO A 549 -13.88 -9.48 -9.43
CA PRO A 549 -15.08 -8.71 -9.76
C PRO A 549 -15.32 -8.75 -11.27
N GLY A 550 -16.55 -8.98 -11.70
CA GLY A 550 -16.91 -8.91 -13.11
C GLY A 550 -16.96 -7.47 -13.62
N LYS A 551 -17.22 -7.31 -14.92
CA LYS A 551 -17.36 -6.00 -15.57
C LYS A 551 -18.56 -5.19 -15.03
N THR A 552 -19.54 -5.89 -14.48
CA THR A 552 -20.74 -5.32 -13.87
C THR A 552 -20.90 -5.83 -12.44
N LYS A 553 -21.73 -5.16 -11.64
CA LYS A 553 -21.96 -5.51 -10.23
C LYS A 553 -22.68 -6.85 -10.02
N THR A 554 -23.22 -7.42 -11.08
CA THR A 554 -23.96 -8.69 -11.08
C THR A 554 -23.12 -9.85 -11.59
N GLN A 555 -21.80 -9.66 -11.65
CA GLN A 555 -20.87 -10.57 -12.29
C GLN A 555 -19.67 -10.83 -11.41
N MET A 556 -19.22 -12.09 -11.40
CA MET A 556 -18.00 -12.52 -10.76
C MET A 556 -17.32 -13.60 -11.59
N THR A 557 -16.00 -13.52 -11.72
CA THR A 557 -15.21 -14.62 -12.28
C THR A 557 -14.64 -15.45 -11.15
N ILE A 558 -14.96 -16.74 -11.15
CA ILE A 558 -14.32 -17.75 -10.32
C ILE A 558 -13.06 -18.20 -11.05
N VAL A 559 -11.92 -18.08 -10.38
CA VAL A 559 -10.63 -18.61 -10.83
C VAL A 559 -10.39 -19.91 -10.06
N PRO A 560 -10.74 -21.07 -10.61
CA PRO A 560 -10.57 -22.33 -9.92
C PRO A 560 -9.08 -22.63 -9.77
N THR A 561 -8.61 -22.65 -8.52
CA THR A 561 -7.37 -23.33 -8.15
C THR A 561 -7.59 -24.84 -7.99
N VAL A 562 -8.85 -25.30 -8.09
CA VAL A 562 -9.27 -26.69 -7.91
C VAL A 562 -10.31 -27.17 -8.91
N LYS A 563 -10.52 -28.49 -8.94
CA LYS A 563 -11.41 -29.14 -9.90
C LYS A 563 -12.91 -29.06 -9.57
N ASN A 564 -13.29 -28.82 -8.31
CA ASN A 564 -14.68 -28.97 -7.84
C ASN A 564 -15.09 -27.88 -6.85
N PHE A 565 -16.27 -27.30 -7.05
CA PHE A 565 -16.93 -26.42 -6.08
C PHE A 565 -18.43 -26.69 -6.05
N ALA A 566 -19.10 -26.29 -4.96
CA ALA A 566 -20.52 -26.47 -4.73
C ALA A 566 -21.21 -25.11 -4.61
N LEU A 567 -22.31 -24.94 -5.33
CA LEU A 567 -23.23 -23.82 -5.20
C LEU A 567 -24.48 -24.28 -4.45
N ASN A 568 -24.88 -23.49 -3.46
CA ASN A 568 -26.01 -23.79 -2.60
C ASN A 568 -26.93 -22.57 -2.54
N LEU A 569 -28.23 -22.78 -2.69
CA LEU A 569 -29.23 -21.76 -2.37
C LEU A 569 -29.58 -21.87 -0.89
N PHE A 570 -29.65 -20.74 -0.19
CA PHE A 570 -29.94 -20.71 1.24
C PHE A 570 -30.85 -19.55 1.61
N ARG A 571 -31.36 -19.60 2.84
CA ARG A 571 -32.05 -18.51 3.52
C ARG A 571 -31.52 -18.42 4.95
N ARG A 572 -30.95 -17.28 5.33
CA ARG A 572 -30.53 -16.97 6.71
C ARG A 572 -31.72 -16.67 7.61
#